data_AF-A0A090VX88-F1
#
_entry.id   AF-A0A090VX88-F1
#
_cell.length_a   1.000
_cell.length_b   1.000
_cell.length_c   1.000
_cell.angle_alpha   90.00
_cell.angle_beta   90.00
_cell.angle_gamma   90.00
#
_symmetry.space_group_name_H-M   'P 1'
#
loop_
_entity.id
_entity.type
_entity.pdbx_description
1 polymer ?
#
loop_
_entity_poly.entity_id
_entity_poly.type
_entity_poly.pdbx_seq_one_letter_code
_entity_poly.pdbx_strand_id
1 'polypeptide(L)'
;MKRLWVTILLFTINAFVFRAYAIANPPILFPKAEVLNPYTTRIPFKLVDHLIVVEAELLDKKGNFIIDTGSEALILNSVHFNAYYPFQKKTTNASGVNAVLDFSYENL
;
A
#
# COMPACT_ATOMS: atom_id res chain seq x y z
N MET A 1 32.54 -14.02 23.70
CA MET A 1 31.22 -13.66 24.27
C MET A 1 30.74 -12.27 23.82
N LYS A 2 31.49 -11.17 24.00
CA LYS A 2 31.04 -9.82 23.58
C LYS A 2 30.61 -9.68 22.11
N ARG A 3 31.34 -10.32 21.18
CA ARG A 3 31.01 -10.33 19.74
C ARG A 3 29.65 -10.97 19.44
N LEU A 4 29.31 -12.06 20.13
CA LEU A 4 28.02 -12.76 19.97
C LEU A 4 26.84 -11.86 20.40
N TRP A 5 26.98 -11.18 21.54
CA TRP A 5 25.96 -10.24 22.03
C TRP A 5 25.75 -9.06 21.08
N VAL A 6 26.82 -8.54 20.47
CA VAL A 6 26.73 -7.48 19.46
C VAL A 6 26.01 -7.98 18.21
N THR A 7 26.30 -9.19 17.74
CA THR A 7 25.60 -9.78 16.58
C THR A 7 24.12 -10.00 16.88
N ILE A 8 23.77 -10.50 18.07
CA ILE A 8 22.38 -10.67 18.51
C ILE A 8 21.67 -9.31 18.55
N LEU A 9 22.30 -8.28 19.13
CA LEU A 9 21.74 -6.93 19.19
C LEU A 9 21.52 -6.33 17.80
N LEU A 10 22.48 -6.47 16.87
CA LEU A 10 22.32 -5.99 15.50
C LEU A 10 21.18 -6.72 14.78
N PHE A 11 21.07 -8.03 14.98
CA PHE A 11 19.99 -8.81 14.38
C PHE A 11 18.62 -8.42 14.94
N THR A 12 18.49 -8.23 16.26
CA THR A 12 17.22 -7.80 16.86
C THR A 12 16.82 -6.41 16.38
N ILE A 13 17.74 -5.44 16.33
CA ILE A 13 17.47 -4.09 15.80
C ILE A 13 16.98 -4.18 14.35
N ASN A 14 17.66 -4.95 13.49
CA ASN A 14 17.24 -5.13 12.10
C ASN A 14 15.83 -5.73 12.00
N ALA A 15 15.50 -6.73 12.83
CA ALA A 15 14.16 -7.32 12.85
C ALA A 15 13.08 -6.31 13.29
N PHE A 16 13.37 -5.46 14.28
CA PHE A 16 12.46 -4.40 14.72
C PHE A 16 12.24 -3.35 13.62
N VAL A 17 13.31 -2.89 12.95
CA VAL A 17 13.21 -1.92 11.85
C VAL A 17 12.40 -2.50 10.69
N PHE A 18 12.67 -3.75 10.31
CA PHE A 18 11.92 -4.43 9.25
C PHE A 18 10.43 -4.53 9.58
N ARG A 19 10.08 -4.90 10.82
CA ARG A 19 8.68 -4.94 11.27
C ARG A 19 8.02 -3.57 11.25
N ALA A 20 8.70 -2.53 11.71
CA ALA A 20 8.16 -1.17 11.68
C ALA A 20 7.90 -0.70 10.23
N TYR A 21 8.82 -1.01 9.31
CA TYR A 21 8.65 -0.70 7.89
C TYR A 21 7.45 -1.42 7.26
N ALA A 22 7.27 -2.71 7.56
CA ALA A 22 6.14 -3.50 7.06
C ALA A 22 4.78 -3.02 7.62
N ILE A 23 4.75 -2.51 8.86
CA ILE A 23 3.54 -1.91 9.44
C ILE A 23 3.20 -0.58 8.76
N ALA A 24 4.22 0.24 8.46
CA ALA A 24 4.03 1.52 7.78
C ALA A 24 3.66 1.36 6.30
N ASN A 25 4.12 0.28 5.66
CA ASN A 25 3.89 -0.03 4.25
C ASN A 25 3.37 -1.45 4.11
N PRO A 26 2.10 -1.71 4.49
CA PRO A 26 1.54 -3.04 4.39
C PRO A 26 1.50 -3.50 2.92
N PRO A 27 1.89 -4.74 2.62
CA PRO A 27 1.83 -5.25 1.27
C PRO A 27 0.36 -5.42 0.85
N ILE A 28 0.05 -5.03 -0.39
CA ILE A 28 -1.17 -5.46 -1.05
C ILE A 28 -0.90 -6.80 -1.74
N LEU A 29 -1.72 -7.79 -1.41
CA LEU A 29 -1.62 -9.13 -1.95
C LEU A 29 -2.73 -9.35 -2.96
N PHE A 30 -2.43 -10.05 -4.06
CA PHE A 30 -3.41 -10.45 -5.05
C PHE A 30 -3.45 -11.99 -5.10
N PRO A 31 -4.23 -12.66 -4.23
CA PRO A 31 -4.17 -14.11 -4.07
C PRO A 31 -4.51 -14.90 -5.34
N LYS A 32 -5.23 -14.28 -6.28
CA LYS A 32 -5.63 -14.87 -7.56
C LYS A 32 -4.70 -14.48 -8.72
N ALA A 33 -3.62 -13.77 -8.43
CA ALA A 33 -2.68 -13.33 -9.45
C ALA A 33 -1.73 -14.47 -9.87
N GLU A 34 -1.45 -14.51 -11.17
CA GLU A 34 -0.44 -15.38 -11.77
C GLU A 34 0.75 -14.51 -12.21
N VAL A 35 1.93 -14.73 -11.63
CA VAL A 35 3.16 -14.04 -12.06
C VAL A 35 3.70 -14.76 -13.28
N LEU A 36 3.64 -14.11 -14.44
CA LEU A 36 4.12 -14.68 -15.70
C LEU A 36 5.64 -14.50 -15.85
N ASN A 37 6.15 -13.33 -15.43
CA ASN A 37 7.57 -12.99 -15.42
C ASN A 37 7.82 -11.79 -14.47
N PRO A 38 9.07 -11.33 -14.26
CA PRO A 38 9.38 -10.23 -13.34
C PRO A 38 8.70 -8.88 -13.65
N TYR A 39 8.20 -8.70 -14.87
CA TYR A 39 7.58 -7.47 -15.35
C TYR A 39 6.10 -7.64 -15.70
N THR A 40 5.51 -8.83 -15.49
CA THR A 40 4.14 -9.09 -15.91
C THR A 40 3.43 -10.04 -14.95
N THR A 41 2.30 -9.56 -14.44
CA THR A 41 1.37 -10.34 -13.62
C THR A 41 0.00 -10.31 -14.29
N ARG A 42 -0.65 -11.47 -14.34
CA ARG A 42 -2.03 -11.62 -14.79
C ARG A 42 -2.94 -11.68 -13.57
N ILE A 43 -3.91 -10.77 -13.49
CA ILE A 43 -4.88 -10.72 -12.40
C ILE A 43 -6.28 -10.85 -13.02
N PRO A 44 -7.07 -11.86 -12.64
CA PRO A 44 -8.46 -11.94 -13.08
C PRO A 44 -9.25 -10.77 -12.46
N PHE A 45 -10.00 -10.05 -13.30
CA PHE A 45 -10.81 -8.92 -12.88
C PHE A 45 -12.26 -9.09 -13.32
N LYS A 46 -13.16 -8.32 -12.70
CA LYS A 46 -14.54 -8.15 -13.12
C LYS A 46 -14.75 -6.72 -13.59
N LEU A 47 -15.57 -6.53 -14.61
CA LEU A 47 -16.08 -5.22 -14.96
C LEU A 47 -17.38 -4.99 -14.18
N VAL A 48 -17.39 -4.02 -13.28
CA VAL A 48 -18.58 -3.65 -12.48
C VAL A 48 -18.82 -2.17 -12.71
N ASP A 49 -19.97 -1.82 -13.30
CA ASP A 49 -20.31 -0.43 -13.62
C ASP A 49 -19.21 0.32 -14.38
N HIS A 50 -18.57 -0.35 -15.35
CA HIS A 50 -17.44 0.13 -16.15
C HIS A 50 -16.12 0.31 -15.39
N LEU A 51 -16.03 -0.15 -14.14
CA LEU A 51 -14.80 -0.15 -13.34
C LEU A 51 -14.10 -1.51 -13.41
N ILE A 52 -12.78 -1.48 -13.55
CA ILE A 52 -11.94 -2.68 -13.45
C ILE A 52 -11.78 -3.01 -11.96
N VAL A 53 -12.42 -4.09 -11.51
CA VAL A 53 -12.42 -4.52 -10.12
C VAL A 53 -11.63 -5.81 -9.96
N VAL A 54 -10.64 -5.79 -9.07
CA VAL A 54 -9.81 -6.94 -8.69
C VAL A 54 -10.04 -7.32 -7.23
N GLU A 55 -9.89 -8.60 -6.93
CA GLU A 55 -9.88 -9.10 -5.56
C GLU A 55 -8.46 -9.05 -5.01
N ALA A 56 -8.27 -8.35 -3.89
CA ALA A 56 -6.98 -8.22 -3.22
C ALA A 56 -7.15 -8.36 -1.70
N GLU A 57 -6.03 -8.48 -1.01
CA GLU A 57 -5.95 -8.54 0.44
C GLU A 57 -4.93 -7.52 0.93
N LEU A 58 -5.35 -6.72 1.91
CA LEU A 58 -4.52 -5.70 2.54
C LEU A 58 -4.81 -5.72 4.04
N LEU A 59 -3.77 -5.80 4.88
CA LEU A 59 -3.91 -5.81 6.34
C LEU A 59 -4.90 -6.88 6.83
N ASP A 60 -4.74 -8.10 6.31
CA ASP A 60 -5.60 -9.27 6.57
C ASP A 60 -7.09 -9.05 6.22
N LYS A 61 -7.40 -8.00 5.43
CA LYS A 61 -8.73 -7.71 4.92
C LYS A 61 -8.77 -7.99 3.43
N LYS A 62 -9.49 -9.05 3.08
CA LYS A 62 -9.81 -9.39 1.70
C LYS A 62 -10.99 -8.55 1.19
N GLY A 63 -10.87 -8.01 -0.01
CA GLY A 63 -11.91 -7.15 -0.58
C GLY A 63 -11.73 -6.86 -2.06
N ASN A 64 -12.67 -6.05 -2.58
CA ASN A 64 -12.64 -5.56 -3.95
C ASN A 64 -11.90 -4.21 -4.00
N PHE A 65 -10.99 -4.09 -4.96
CA PHE A 65 -10.24 -2.88 -5.24
C PHE A 65 -10.46 -2.47 -6.69
N ILE A 66 -10.53 -1.16 -6.94
CA ILE A 66 -10.63 -0.60 -8.29
C ILE A 66 -9.22 -0.31 -8.79
N ILE A 67 -8.93 -0.73 -10.02
CA ILE A 67 -7.71 -0.31 -10.70
C ILE A 67 -7.99 1.05 -11.35
N ASP A 68 -7.32 2.08 -10.86
CA ASP A 68 -7.42 3.45 -11.37
C ASP A 68 -6.01 3.96 -11.75
N THR A 69 -5.77 4.08 -13.05
CA THR A 69 -4.50 4.61 -13.58
C THR A 69 -4.40 6.14 -13.46
N GLY A 70 -5.51 6.82 -13.13
CA GLY A 70 -5.56 8.26 -12.91
C GLY A 70 -5.25 8.67 -11.47
N SER A 71 -5.11 7.72 -10.54
CA SER A 71 -4.75 8.00 -9.15
C SER A 71 -3.24 7.94 -8.93
N GLU A 72 -2.70 8.90 -8.17
CA GLU A 72 -1.30 8.91 -7.73
C GLU A 72 -1.06 7.99 -6.52
N ALA A 73 -2.12 7.63 -5.78
CA ALA A 73 -2.02 6.90 -4.52
C ALA A 73 -3.13 5.84 -4.34
N LEU A 74 -2.89 4.91 -3.41
CA LEU A 74 -3.91 3.95 -2.97
C LEU A 74 -4.89 4.62 -2.01
N ILE A 75 -6.13 4.80 -2.46
CA ILE A 75 -7.21 5.38 -1.66
C ILE A 75 -8.00 4.22 -1.02
N LEU A 76 -8.10 4.22 0.32
CA LEU A 76 -8.82 3.21 1.09
C LEU A 76 -10.10 3.77 1.70
N ASN A 77 -11.16 2.97 1.67
CA ASN A 77 -12.42 3.31 2.33
C ASN A 77 -12.24 3.26 3.86
N SER A 78 -12.46 4.40 4.53
CA SER A 78 -12.29 4.58 5.97
C SER A 78 -13.22 3.68 6.81
N VAL A 79 -14.38 3.28 6.28
CA VAL A 79 -15.29 2.32 6.93
C VAL A 79 -14.60 0.96 7.13
N HIS A 80 -13.71 0.58 6.22
CA HIS A 80 -13.01 -0.70 6.26
C HIS A 80 -11.59 -0.60 6.85
N PHE A 81 -10.96 0.58 6.78
CA PHE A 81 -9.56 0.84 7.14
C PHE A 81 -9.36 2.04 8.09
N ASN A 82 -10.19 2.17 9.12
CA ASN A 82 -10.21 3.32 10.03
C ASN A 82 -8.86 3.65 10.73
N ALA A 83 -8.06 2.64 11.08
CA ALA A 83 -6.80 2.81 11.81
C ALA A 83 -5.63 3.33 10.95
N TYR A 84 -5.80 3.40 9.63
CA TYR A 84 -4.72 3.66 8.67
C TYR A 84 -4.88 4.98 7.90
N TYR A 85 -5.91 5.76 8.22
CA TYR A 85 -6.14 7.09 7.66
C TYR A 85 -4.97 8.09 7.88
N PRO A 86 -4.24 8.12 9.01
CA PRO A 86 -3.12 9.06 9.17
C PRO A 86 -1.92 8.77 8.27
N PHE A 87 -1.89 7.62 7.57
CA PHE A 87 -0.84 7.27 6.60
C PHE A 87 -1.16 7.65 5.14
N GLN A 88 -2.36 8.19 4.88
CA GLN A 88 -2.74 8.67 3.54
C GLN A 88 -2.30 10.12 3.27
N LYS A 89 -1.53 10.73 4.19
CA LYS A 89 -1.03 12.09 3.97
C LYS A 89 0.00 12.08 2.85
N LYS A 90 -0.27 12.84 1.79
CA LYS A 90 0.58 12.94 0.61
C LYS A 90 1.99 13.37 1.05
N THR A 91 3.00 12.56 0.76
CA THR A 91 4.40 12.86 1.12
C THR A 91 5.13 13.68 0.04
N THR A 92 4.49 13.92 -1.10
CA THR A 92 5.04 14.65 -2.24
C THR A 92 4.11 15.78 -2.65
N ASN A 93 4.65 16.96 -2.94
CA ASN A 93 3.84 18.03 -3.52
C ASN A 93 3.71 17.77 -5.03
N ALA A 94 2.50 17.77 -5.56
CA ALA A 94 2.31 17.87 -7.01
C ALA A 94 2.87 19.20 -7.50
N SER A 95 3.32 19.22 -8.76
CA SER A 95 3.78 20.42 -9.44
C SER A 95 2.90 20.73 -10.66
N GLY A 96 2.96 21.97 -11.15
CA GLY A 96 2.12 22.41 -12.26
C GLY A 96 0.64 22.49 -11.86
N VAL A 97 -0.26 22.09 -12.77
CA VAL A 97 -1.73 22.21 -12.58
C VAL A 97 -2.22 21.33 -11.42
N ASN A 98 -1.59 20.19 -11.18
CA ASN A 98 -1.97 19.25 -10.12
C ASN A 98 -1.65 19.78 -8.71
N ALA A 99 -0.76 20.78 -8.58
CA ALA A 99 -0.43 21.40 -7.29
C ALA A 99 -1.64 22.07 -6.61
N VAL A 100 -2.61 22.55 -7.40
CA VAL A 100 -3.83 23.19 -6.88
C VAL A 100 -4.79 22.17 -6.27
N LEU A 101 -4.78 20.93 -6.76
CA LEU A 101 -5.66 19.86 -6.28
C LEU A 101 -5.21 19.34 -4.91
N ASP A 102 -3.91 19.27 -4.66
CA ASP A 102 -3.35 18.83 -3.38
C ASP A 102 -3.81 19.69 -2.21
N PHE A 103 -3.92 21.01 -2.42
CA PHE A 103 -4.47 21.93 -1.43
C PHE A 103 -5.93 21.61 -1.06
N SER A 104 -6.70 21.00 -1.96
CA SER A 104 -8.12 20.72 -1.73
C SER A 104 -8.32 19.42 -0.94
N TYR A 105 -7.49 18.41 -1.15
CA TYR A 105 -7.59 17.12 -0.44
C TYR A 105 -7.01 17.14 0.97
N GLU A 106 -5.99 17.98 1.25
CA GLU A 106 -5.42 18.15 2.60
C GLU A 106 -6.35 18.91 3.57
N ASN A 107 -7.41 19.56 3.07
CA ASN A 107 -8.31 20.44 3.85
C ASN A 107 -9.76 19.92 3.97
N LEU A 108 -10.01 18.63 3.67
CA LEU A 108 -11.28 17.93 3.88
C LEU A 108 -11.19 16.96 5.05
#